data_AF-A0A958GVR9-F1
#
_entry.id   AF-A0A958GVR9-F1
#
_cell.length_a   1.000
_cell.length_b   1.000
_cell.length_c   1.000
_cell.angle_alpha   90.00
_cell.angle_beta   90.00
_cell.angle_gamma   90.00
#
_symmetry.space_group_name_H-M   'P 1'
#
loop_
_entity.id
_entity.type
_entity.pdbx_description
1 polymer ?
#
loop_
_entity_poly.entity_id
_entity_poly.type
_entity_poly.pdbx_seq_one_letter_code
_entity_poly.pdbx_strand_id
1 'polypeptide(L)' 'MKQHLRTILLALGLVVIGACTQHSNGKATTAPDLSFPAVSGGELKIADYRGKLIYVDFWATWCGPCTQAIPELN' A
#
# COMPACT_ATOMS: atom_id res chain seq x y z
N MET A 1 28.72 -18.74 -30.57
CA MET A 1 28.73 -17.71 -29.50
C MET A 1 27.67 -16.61 -29.69
N LYS A 2 27.57 -15.93 -30.84
CA LYS A 2 26.62 -14.81 -31.03
C LYS A 2 25.13 -15.21 -30.96
N GLN A 3 24.77 -16.42 -31.40
CA GLN A 3 23.39 -16.93 -31.37
C GLN A 3 22.91 -17.23 -29.95
N HIS A 4 23.74 -17.87 -29.13
CA HIS A 4 23.43 -18.14 -27.71
C HIS A 4 23.29 -16.84 -26.90
N LEU A 5 24.08 -15.80 -27.22
CA LEU A 5 23.96 -14.48 -26.57
C LEU A 5 22.60 -13.82 -26.86
N ARG A 6 22.10 -13.92 -28.10
CA ARG A 6 20.77 -13.42 -28.47
C ARG A 6 19.66 -14.19 -27.75
N THR A 7 19.76 -15.52 -27.69
CA THR A 7 18.78 -16.36 -27.00
C THR A 7 18.76 -16.07 -25.48
N ILE A 8 19.92 -15.86 -24.87
CA ILE A 8 20.03 -15.51 -23.44
C ILE A 8 19.41 -14.14 -23.16
N LEU A 9 19.65 -13.13 -24.01
CA LEU A 9 19.06 -11.80 -23.85
C LEU A 9 17.53 -11.82 -24.01
N LEU A 10 17.00 -12.59 -24.97
CA LEU A 10 15.54 -12.74 -25.14
C LEU A 10 14.90 -13.46 -23.96
N ALA A 11 15.54 -14.52 -23.43
CA ALA A 11 15.05 -15.26 -22.29
C ALA A 11 15.06 -14.41 -21.00
N LEU A 12 16.13 -13.63 -20.76
CA LEU A 12 16.21 -12.69 -19.64
C LEU A 12 15.16 -11.59 -19.75
N GLY A 13 14.93 -11.04 -20.95
CA GLY A 13 13.87 -10.05 -21.18
C GLY A 13 12.48 -10.59 -20.86
N LEU A 14 12.20 -11.85 -21.19
CA LEU A 14 10.91 -12.49 -20.91
C LEU A 14 10.67 -12.76 -19.41
N VAL A 15 11.72 -13.08 -18.66
CA VAL A 15 11.66 -13.29 -17.20
C VAL A 15 11.36 -11.99 -16.44
N VAL A 16 11.94 -10.86 -16.85
CA VAL A 16 11.70 -9.55 -16.21
C VAL A 16 10.25 -9.10 -16.38
N ILE A 17 9.61 -9.39 -17.53
CA ILE A 17 8.21 -9.02 -17.78
C ILE A 17 7.25 -9.85 -16.90
N GLY A 18 7.57 -11.11 -16.61
CA GLY A 18 6.74 -11.97 -15.75
C GLY A 18 6.71 -11.54 -14.28
N ALA A 19 7.81 -10.99 -13.78
CA ALA A 19 7.97 -10.64 -12.35
C ALA A 19 7.20 -9.37 -11.93
N CYS A 20 6.71 -8.56 -12.87
CA CYS A 20 5.90 -7.36 -12.55
C CYS A 20 4.41 -7.67 -12.31
N THR A 21 3.99 -8.94 -12.38
CA THR A 21 2.60 -9.36 -12.10
C THR A 21 2.35 -9.68 -10.62
N GLN A 22 2.89 -8.87 -9.70
CA GLN A 22 2.43 -8.88 -8.30
C GLN A 22 1.06 -8.19 -8.23
N HIS A 23 0.02 -8.91 -8.64
CA HIS A 23 -1.37 -8.50 -8.51
C HIS A 23 -1.79 -8.62 -7.03
N SER A 24 -2.14 -7.51 -6.40
CA SER A 24 -2.68 -7.49 -5.05
C SER A 24 -3.99 -8.28 -5.00
N ASN A 25 -4.04 -9.34 -4.19
CA ASN A 25 -5.26 -10.12 -3.94
C ASN A 25 -6.16 -9.44 -2.88
N GLY A 26 -6.51 -8.17 -3.08
CA GLY A 26 -7.43 -7.47 -2.19
C GLY A 26 -8.88 -7.79 -2.57
N LYS A 27 -9.52 -8.73 -1.86
CA LYS A 27 -10.99 -8.86 -1.97
C LYS A 27 -11.61 -7.67 -1.23
N ALA A 28 -12.48 -6.91 -1.90
CA ALA A 28 -13.23 -5.85 -1.24
C ALA A 28 -14.13 -6.46 -0.15
N THR A 29 -13.83 -6.13 1.10
CA THR A 29 -14.64 -6.50 2.26
C THR A 29 -15.15 -5.23 2.94
N THR A 30 -16.19 -5.37 3.76
CA THR A 30 -16.62 -4.24 4.60
C THR A 30 -15.49 -3.88 5.55
N ALA A 31 -15.22 -2.57 5.71
CA ALA A 31 -14.24 -2.10 6.67
C ALA A 31 -14.54 -2.69 8.06
N PRO A 32 -13.53 -3.26 8.75
CA PRO A 32 -13.70 -3.90 10.04
C PRO A 32 -14.25 -2.91 11.07
N ASP A 33 -14.99 -3.42 12.04
CA ASP A 33 -15.43 -2.62 13.18
C ASP A 33 -14.27 -2.48 14.17
N LEU A 34 -13.63 -1.31 14.17
CA LEU A 34 -12.44 -1.01 14.96
C LEU A 34 -12.70 0.19 15.87
N SER A 35 -12.09 0.12 17.06
CA SER A 35 -12.08 1.20 18.03
C SER A 35 -10.64 1.51 18.43
N PHE A 36 -10.29 2.79 18.50
CA PHE A 36 -8.94 3.27 18.81
C PHE A 36 -9.01 4.32 19.91
N PRO A 37 -7.97 4.43 20.76
CA PRO A 37 -7.81 5.59 21.62
C PRO A 37 -7.68 6.85 20.75
N ALA A 38 -8.49 7.86 21.03
CA ALA A 38 -8.39 9.14 20.34
C ALA A 38 -7.28 10.00 20.95
N VAL A 39 -6.56 10.75 20.11
CA VAL A 39 -5.51 11.69 20.57
C VAL A 39 -6.09 12.79 21.48
N SER A 40 -7.34 13.18 21.24
CA SER A 40 -8.10 14.13 22.08
C SER A 40 -8.57 13.55 23.41
N GLY A 41 -8.28 12.27 23.69
CA GLY A 41 -8.89 11.49 24.77
C GLY A 41 -10.22 10.85 24.34
N GLY A 42 -10.60 9.78 25.02
CA GLY A 42 -11.76 8.96 24.69
C GLY A 42 -11.47 7.90 23.61
N GLU A 43 -12.52 7.50 22.89
CA GLU A 43 -12.49 6.41 21.91
C GLU A 43 -13.00 6.89 20.54
N LEU A 44 -12.30 6.51 19.47
CA LEU A 44 -12.68 6.72 18.08
C LEU A 44 -13.15 5.39 17.51
N LYS A 45 -14.39 5.34 17.00
CA LYS A 45 -14.97 4.13 16.39
C LYS A 45 -15.16 4.34 14.90
N ILE A 46 -14.74 3.37 14.09
CA ILE A 46 -14.95 3.40 12.64
C ILE A 46 -16.46 3.38 12.30
N ALA A 47 -17.28 2.75 13.13
CA ALA A 47 -18.73 2.72 13.00
C ALA A 47 -19.38 4.12 12.99
N ASP A 48 -18.80 5.10 13.70
CA ASP A 48 -19.35 6.46 13.79
C ASP A 48 -19.26 7.24 12.46
N TYR A 49 -18.44 6.75 11.53
CA TYR A 49 -18.23 7.35 10.21
C TYR A 49 -18.97 6.62 9.08
N ARG A 50 -19.83 5.64 9.39
CA ARG A 50 -20.62 4.93 8.37
C ARG A 50 -21.45 5.91 7.53
N GLY A 51 -21.47 5.68 6.22
CA GLY A 51 -22.16 6.57 5.27
C GLY A 51 -21.36 7.81 4.84
N LYS A 52 -20.16 8.03 5.39
CA LYS A 52 -19.23 9.07 4.95
C LYS A 52 -18.09 8.45 4.14
N LEU A 53 -17.66 9.15 3.09
CA LEU A 53 -16.39 8.83 2.43
C LEU A 53 -15.26 9.34 3.35
N ILE A 54 -14.42 8.42 3.81
CA ILE A 54 -13.28 8.73 4.68
C ILE A 54 -12.01 8.17 4.07
N TYR A 55 -10.90 8.89 4.26
CA TYR A 55 -9.56 8.45 3.91
C TYR A 55 -8.81 8.10 5.20
N VAL A 56 -8.14 6.95 5.21
CA VAL A 56 -7.36 6.46 6.36
C VAL A 56 -5.91 6.35 5.92
N ASP A 57 -5.03 7.04 6.63
CA ASP A 57 -3.59 7.04 6.41
C ASP A 57 -2.89 6.41 7.63
N PHE A 58 -2.10 5.35 7.39
CA PHE A 58 -1.31 4.68 8.41
C PHE A 58 0.16 5.09 8.27
N TRP A 59 0.64 5.93 9.19
CA TRP A 59 2.01 6.43 9.18
C TRP A 59 2.61 6.44 10.59
N ALA A 60 3.91 6.75 10.67
CA ALA A 60 4.62 6.97 11.92
C ALA A 60 5.77 7.96 11.73
N THR A 61 6.19 8.63 12.82
CA THR A 61 7.27 9.65 12.79
C THR A 61 8.62 9.09 12.34
N TRP A 62 8.86 7.80 12.53
CA TRP A 62 10.06 7.10 12.08
C TRP A 62 9.94 6.54 10.66
N CYS A 63 8.78 6.66 10.01
CA CYS A 63 8.61 6.26 8.62
C CYS A 63 9.10 7.36 7.69
N GLY A 64 10.36 7.24 7.24
CA GLY A 64 11.00 8.20 6.33
C GLY A 64 10.17 8.50 5.07
N PRO A 65 9.72 7.50 4.30
CA PRO A 65 8.89 7.75 3.12
C PRO A 65 7.52 8.35 3.44
N CYS A 66 6.88 7.93 4.53
CA CYS A 66 5.54 8.42 4.90
C CYS A 66 5.56 9.91 5.25
N THR A 67 6.53 10.32 6.08
CA THR A 67 6.70 11.73 6.48
C THR A 67 7.05 12.64 5.29
N GLN A 68 7.77 12.13 4.29
CA GLN A 68 8.03 12.87 3.04
C GLN A 68 6.79 13.01 2.15
N ALA A 69 5.87 12.04 2.19
CA ALA A 69 4.67 12.05 1.38
C ALA A 69 3.57 13.01 1.89
N ILE A 70 3.71 13.50 3.13
CA ILE A 70 2.71 14.31 3.80
C ILE A 70 3.34 15.61 4.33
N PRO A 71 3.53 16.63 3.47
CA PRO A 71 4.26 17.85 3.84
C PRO A 71 3.54 18.72 4.90
N GLU A 72 2.24 18.52 5.10
CA GLU A 72 1.39 19.36 5.97
C GLU A 72 1.04 18.70 7.33
N LEU A 73 1.48 17.47 7.59
CA LEU A 73 1.26 16.79 8.88
C LEU A 73 2.57 16.74 9.66
N ASN A 74 2.94 17.85 10.31
CA ASN A 74 3.81 17.94 11.50
C ASN A 74 3.63 19.32 12.16
#